data_AF-A0A932PN39-F1
#
_entry.id   AF-A0A932PN39-F1
#
_cell.length_a   1.000
_cell.length_b   1.000
_cell.length_c   1.000
_cell.angle_alpha   90.00
_cell.angle_beta   90.00
_cell.angle_gamma   90.00
#
_symmetry.space_group_name_H-M   'P 1'
#
loop_
_entity.id
_entity.type
_entity.pdbx_description
1 polymer ?
#
loop_
_entity_poly.entity_id
_entity_poly.type
_entity_poly.pdbx_seq_one_letter_code
_entity_poly.pdbx_strand_id
1 'polypeptide(L)'
;MPLPALQAPPAITAPDPASRDQEPEIALLEAFDWEKPLPALPKLKGAAALSYRWLRAAATFEPERGLPADPFAGGPDRQEAEALRRLLKTPKKQLPAALKDLPLRRAGTALALWRWGRLQARGGAFDAALRRLWEDRLLAAGPALTRGYGLRHALCWALAEQDEARLAALRPAPGADSESTFKDFQRLFGLIGGPSPVFRLWTLPGLDYQDLRLDQLGASRIWVCPALKDALPPLPAGTAWILPSETGYQDAADASLSAPLMDEGQALGQRLREAGRNAQFAPSRTAFEKVGLAWFPILITLNAKGDIQAIRMGDAAPEHP
;
A
#
# COMPACT_ATOMS: atom_id res chain seq x y z
N MET A 1 13.65 -5.24 49.71
CA MET A 1 13.01 -4.09 49.07
C MET A 1 11.85 -4.61 48.23
N PRO A 2 10.64 -4.03 48.32
CA PRO A 2 9.48 -4.49 47.57
C PRO A 2 9.55 -4.04 46.11
N LEU A 3 9.08 -4.90 45.21
CA LEU A 3 8.93 -4.63 43.77
C LEU A 3 7.88 -3.52 43.54
N PRO A 4 8.11 -2.58 42.60
CA PRO A 4 7.08 -1.59 42.25
C PRO A 4 5.90 -2.29 41.58
N ALA A 5 4.69 -1.95 42.03
CA ALA A 5 3.43 -2.44 41.49
C ALA A 5 3.31 -2.09 40.00
N LEU A 6 2.89 -3.08 39.20
CA LEU A 6 2.49 -2.91 37.81
C LEU A 6 1.41 -1.82 37.72
N GLN A 7 1.73 -0.72 37.04
CA GLN A 7 0.73 0.28 36.65
C GLN A 7 -0.28 -0.41 35.72
N ALA A 8 -1.56 -0.33 36.09
CA ALA A 8 -2.65 -0.73 35.23
C ALA A 8 -2.57 0.04 33.89
N PRO A 9 -2.91 -0.60 32.76
CA PRO A 9 -2.99 0.11 31.48
C PRO A 9 -3.92 1.32 31.63
N PRO A 10 -3.63 2.45 30.95
CA PRO A 10 -4.51 3.60 30.98
C PRO A 10 -5.91 3.15 30.54
N ALA A 11 -6.91 3.60 31.30
CA ALA A 11 -8.31 3.35 31.01
C ALA A 11 -8.59 3.67 29.54
N ILE A 12 -9.18 2.72 28.82
CA ILE A 12 -9.75 2.95 27.49
C ILE A 12 -10.76 4.08 27.66
N THR A 13 -10.35 5.30 27.31
CA THR A 13 -11.24 6.43 27.19
C THR A 13 -12.32 6.00 26.20
N ALA A 14 -13.57 6.00 26.66
CA ALA A 14 -14.70 5.71 25.79
C ALA A 14 -14.58 6.58 24.52
N PRO A 15 -14.76 6.01 23.32
CA PRO A 15 -14.70 6.78 22.09
C PRO A 15 -15.63 7.99 22.18
N ASP A 16 -15.16 9.14 21.70
CA ASP A 16 -15.96 10.36 21.55
C ASP A 16 -17.30 9.98 20.88
N PRO A 17 -18.48 10.36 21.39
CA PRO A 17 -19.76 10.02 20.78
C PRO A 17 -19.87 10.36 19.28
N ALA A 18 -19.09 11.31 18.76
CA ALA A 18 -18.98 11.61 17.32
C ALA A 18 -18.29 10.48 16.49
N SER A 19 -17.53 9.60 17.12
CA SER A 19 -16.82 8.48 16.47
C SER A 19 -17.69 7.25 16.24
N ARG A 20 -18.79 7.08 17.00
CA ARG A 20 -19.72 5.94 16.84
C ARG A 20 -20.47 5.94 15.51
N ASP A 21 -20.72 7.12 14.94
CA ASP A 21 -21.36 7.25 13.62
C ASP A 21 -20.41 6.90 12.46
N GLN A 22 -19.09 6.84 12.71
CA GLN A 22 -18.07 6.51 11.71
C GLN A 22 -17.60 5.05 11.77
N GLU A 23 -17.91 4.30 12.83
CA GLU A 23 -17.53 2.89 13.00
C GLU A 23 -17.87 2.02 11.77
N PRO A 24 -19.05 2.13 11.13
CA PRO A 24 -19.34 1.33 9.95
C PRO A 24 -18.50 1.71 8.74
N GLU A 25 -18.19 3.00 8.54
CA GLU A 25 -17.35 3.47 7.44
C GLU A 25 -15.90 3.02 7.60
N ILE A 26 -15.37 3.09 8.83
CA ILE A 26 -14.04 2.60 9.19
C ILE A 26 -13.96 1.09 8.93
N ALA A 27 -14.91 0.30 9.45
CA ALA A 27 -14.92 -1.15 9.24
C ALA A 27 -15.02 -1.54 7.76
N LEU A 28 -15.74 -0.76 6.95
CA LEU A 28 -15.81 -0.97 5.50
C LEU A 28 -14.47 -0.69 4.83
N LEU A 29 -13.80 0.41 5.19
CA LEU A 29 -12.49 0.78 4.65
C LEU A 29 -11.39 -0.18 5.10
N GLU A 30 -11.41 -0.65 6.34
CA GLU A 30 -10.53 -1.72 6.81
C GLU A 30 -10.76 -3.01 6.01
N ALA A 31 -12.02 -3.43 5.82
CA ALA A 31 -12.30 -4.61 5.00
C ALA A 31 -11.80 -4.43 3.56
N PHE A 32 -11.94 -3.23 3.00
CA PHE A 32 -11.40 -2.88 1.69
C PHE A 32 -9.86 -2.97 1.66
N ASP A 33 -9.16 -2.38 2.63
CA ASP A 33 -7.70 -2.35 2.70
C ASP A 33 -7.08 -3.73 2.88
N TRP A 34 -7.74 -4.60 3.63
CA TRP A 34 -7.30 -5.97 3.87
C TRP A 34 -7.83 -6.96 2.83
N GLU A 35 -8.50 -6.48 1.77
CA GLU A 35 -9.14 -7.30 0.74
C GLU A 35 -10.06 -8.39 1.34
N LYS A 36 -10.67 -8.08 2.49
CA LYS A 36 -11.61 -8.95 3.19
C LYS A 36 -13.03 -8.76 2.63
N PRO A 37 -13.91 -9.76 2.81
CA PRO A 37 -15.33 -9.57 2.52
C PRO A 37 -15.89 -8.33 3.23
N LEU A 38 -16.58 -7.46 2.49
CA LEU A 38 -17.15 -6.24 3.06
C LEU A 38 -18.21 -6.58 4.11
N PRO A 39 -18.30 -5.80 5.21
CA PRO A 39 -19.27 -6.04 6.28
C PRO A 39 -20.71 -5.99 5.77
N ALA A 40 -21.66 -6.55 6.52
CA ALA A 40 -23.08 -6.44 6.18
C ALA A 40 -23.56 -4.98 6.20
N LEU A 41 -24.65 -4.68 5.49
CA LEU A 41 -25.24 -3.33 5.53
C LEU A 41 -25.69 -2.99 6.96
N PRO A 42 -25.18 -1.91 7.57
CA PRO A 42 -25.59 -1.50 8.91
C PRO A 42 -27.02 -0.95 8.89
N LYS A 43 -27.70 -0.96 10.04
CA LYS A 43 -29.06 -0.42 10.21
C LYS A 43 -29.06 1.11 10.34
N LEU A 44 -28.42 1.80 9.40
CA LEU A 44 -28.42 3.27 9.32
C LEU A 44 -29.70 3.80 8.68
N LYS A 45 -30.07 5.05 8.97
CA LYS A 45 -31.23 5.74 8.37
C LYS A 45 -30.83 7.09 7.78
N GLY A 46 -31.67 7.60 6.88
CA GLY A 46 -31.50 8.94 6.29
C GLY A 46 -30.17 9.15 5.57
N ALA A 47 -29.55 10.31 5.77
CA ALA A 47 -28.32 10.71 5.11
C ALA A 47 -27.14 9.75 5.40
N ALA A 48 -27.01 9.24 6.62
CA ALA A 48 -25.95 8.31 6.98
C ALA A 48 -26.04 6.99 6.19
N ALA A 49 -27.25 6.49 5.96
CA ALA A 49 -27.46 5.30 5.13
C ALA A 49 -27.05 5.52 3.67
N LEU A 50 -27.33 6.72 3.12
CA LEU A 50 -26.97 7.07 1.75
C LEU A 50 -25.45 7.26 1.60
N SER A 51 -24.80 7.95 2.54
CA SER A 51 -23.33 8.10 2.60
C SER A 51 -22.64 6.74 2.66
N TYR A 52 -23.10 5.84 3.52
CA TYR A 52 -22.55 4.49 3.63
C TYR A 52 -22.75 3.68 2.34
N ARG A 53 -23.95 3.74 1.72
CA ARG A 53 -24.22 3.07 0.43
C ARG A 53 -23.31 3.62 -0.68
N TRP A 54 -23.05 4.92 -0.68
CA TRP A 54 -22.14 5.54 -1.64
C TRP A 54 -20.70 5.08 -1.43
N LEU A 55 -20.23 5.07 -0.18
CA LEU A 55 -18.91 4.54 0.16
C LEU A 55 -18.77 3.06 -0.23
N ARG A 56 -19.79 2.24 0.03
CA ARG A 56 -19.81 0.83 -0.38
C ARG A 56 -19.77 0.68 -1.90
N ALA A 57 -20.57 1.44 -2.63
CA ALA A 57 -20.56 1.44 -4.09
C ALA A 57 -19.18 1.87 -4.63
N ALA A 58 -18.53 2.84 -3.99
CA ALA A 58 -17.17 3.26 -4.29
C ALA A 58 -16.12 2.18 -3.94
N ALA A 59 -16.34 1.36 -2.91
CA ALA A 59 -15.45 0.26 -2.56
C ALA A 59 -15.61 -0.96 -3.48
N THR A 60 -16.80 -1.21 -4.02
CA THR A 60 -17.09 -2.42 -4.82
C THR A 60 -17.11 -2.23 -6.32
N PHE A 61 -17.23 -1.01 -6.85
CA PHE A 61 -17.27 -0.84 -8.31
C PHE A 61 -15.95 -1.28 -8.95
N GLU A 62 -15.98 -1.69 -10.20
CA GLU A 62 -14.78 -2.02 -10.95
C GLU A 62 -14.51 -0.86 -11.92
N PRO A 63 -13.43 -0.07 -11.74
CA PRO A 63 -13.19 1.12 -12.56
C PRO A 63 -13.07 0.83 -14.07
N GLU A 64 -12.72 -0.39 -14.45
CA GLU A 64 -12.64 -0.83 -15.85
C GLU A 64 -14.00 -1.21 -16.44
N ARG A 65 -14.95 -1.66 -15.61
CA ARG A 65 -16.21 -2.25 -16.06
C ARG A 65 -17.41 -1.32 -15.90
N GLY A 66 -17.29 -0.22 -15.15
CA GLY A 66 -18.40 0.71 -15.01
C GLY A 66 -18.20 1.84 -14.02
N LEU A 67 -19.33 2.38 -13.56
CA LEU A 67 -19.40 3.51 -12.66
C LEU A 67 -20.00 3.09 -11.31
N PRO A 68 -19.55 3.66 -10.18
CA PRO A 68 -20.13 3.38 -8.87
C PRO A 68 -21.61 3.79 -8.82
N ALA A 69 -22.47 2.91 -8.32
CA ALA A 69 -23.91 3.15 -8.22
C ALA A 69 -24.22 4.35 -7.32
N ASP A 70 -25.00 5.31 -7.83
CA ASP A 70 -25.40 6.51 -7.11
C ASP A 70 -26.66 6.23 -6.25
N PRO A 71 -26.58 6.32 -4.91
CA PRO A 71 -27.73 6.08 -4.05
C PRO A 71 -28.60 7.33 -3.83
N PHE A 72 -28.18 8.51 -4.29
CA PHE A 72 -28.83 9.79 -3.97
C PHE A 72 -29.97 10.11 -4.94
N ALA A 73 -31.14 10.49 -4.41
CA ALA A 73 -32.28 10.89 -5.23
C ALA A 73 -32.13 12.32 -5.80
N GLY A 74 -31.42 13.21 -5.11
CA GLY A 74 -31.29 14.63 -5.45
C GLY A 74 -30.31 15.38 -4.56
N GLY A 75 -30.20 16.70 -4.79
CA GLY A 75 -29.43 17.60 -3.94
C GLY A 75 -27.91 17.61 -4.20
N PRO A 76 -27.14 18.26 -3.32
CA PRO A 76 -25.70 18.47 -3.52
C PRO A 76 -24.89 17.18 -3.57
N ASP A 77 -25.32 16.13 -2.85
CA ASP A 77 -24.62 14.84 -2.84
C ASP A 77 -24.75 14.11 -4.17
N ARG A 78 -25.95 14.17 -4.78
CA ARG A 78 -26.16 13.67 -6.13
C ARG A 78 -25.34 14.45 -7.15
N GLN A 79 -25.27 15.79 -7.02
CA GLN A 79 -24.44 16.61 -7.90
C GLN A 79 -22.96 16.23 -7.82
N GLU A 80 -22.43 15.98 -6.62
CA GLU A 80 -21.06 15.50 -6.43
C GLU A 80 -20.85 14.10 -7.04
N ALA A 81 -21.76 13.15 -6.77
CA ALA A 81 -21.68 11.80 -7.34
C ALA A 81 -21.75 11.80 -8.86
N GLU A 82 -22.64 12.61 -9.46
CA GLU A 82 -22.74 12.78 -10.90
C GLU A 82 -21.52 13.49 -11.49
N ALA A 83 -20.94 14.46 -10.79
CA ALA A 83 -19.71 15.13 -11.22
C ALA A 83 -18.54 14.14 -11.29
N LEU A 84 -18.39 13.27 -10.28
CA LEU A 84 -17.42 12.17 -10.33
C LEU A 84 -17.72 11.24 -11.50
N ARG A 85 -18.96 10.74 -11.61
CA ARG A 85 -19.35 9.80 -12.68
C ARG A 85 -19.10 10.37 -14.09
N ARG A 86 -19.25 11.69 -14.26
CA ARG A 86 -18.86 12.42 -15.48
C ARG A 86 -17.35 12.44 -15.65
N LEU A 87 -16.60 12.82 -14.61
CA LEU A 87 -15.13 12.83 -14.62
C LEU A 87 -14.52 11.49 -15.04
N LEU A 88 -15.04 10.38 -14.51
CA LEU A 88 -14.56 9.03 -14.83
C LEU A 88 -14.71 8.65 -16.31
N LYS A 89 -15.54 9.39 -17.06
CA LYS A 89 -15.75 9.23 -18.51
C LYS A 89 -15.10 10.35 -19.34
N THR A 90 -14.53 11.37 -18.68
CA THR A 90 -14.00 12.56 -19.34
C THR A 90 -12.72 12.20 -20.11
N PRO A 91 -12.58 12.64 -21.37
CA PRO A 91 -11.35 12.45 -22.14
C PRO A 91 -10.13 13.08 -21.45
N LYS A 92 -8.96 12.47 -21.58
CA LYS A 92 -7.73 12.88 -20.86
C LYS A 92 -7.41 14.37 -20.95
N LYS A 93 -7.61 14.99 -22.12
CA LYS A 93 -7.35 16.43 -22.36
C LYS A 93 -8.18 17.37 -21.48
N GLN A 94 -9.33 16.91 -20.98
CA GLN A 94 -10.26 17.70 -20.16
C GLN A 94 -10.16 17.33 -18.66
N LEU A 95 -9.41 16.28 -18.31
CA LEU A 95 -9.27 15.83 -16.93
C LEU A 95 -8.69 16.87 -15.98
N PRO A 96 -7.66 17.67 -16.34
CA PRO A 96 -7.11 18.66 -15.40
C PRO A 96 -8.16 19.65 -14.86
N ALA A 97 -9.01 20.18 -15.74
CA ALA A 97 -10.09 21.08 -15.35
C ALA A 97 -11.17 20.33 -14.53
N ALA A 98 -11.60 19.15 -15.00
CA ALA A 98 -12.61 18.36 -14.31
C ALA A 98 -12.17 17.94 -12.89
N LEU A 99 -10.91 17.56 -12.71
CA LEU A 99 -10.33 17.20 -11.41
C LEU A 99 -10.38 18.39 -10.44
N LYS A 100 -9.96 19.57 -10.92
CA LYS A 100 -9.94 20.80 -10.11
C LYS A 100 -11.32 21.14 -9.56
N ASP A 101 -12.35 21.01 -10.38
CA ASP A 101 -13.71 21.41 -10.04
C ASP A 101 -14.51 20.35 -9.27
N LEU A 102 -14.05 19.08 -9.25
CA LEU A 102 -14.75 17.97 -8.61
C LEU A 102 -14.85 18.19 -7.09
N PRO A 103 -16.03 18.31 -6.48
CA PRO A 103 -16.17 18.35 -5.01
C PRO A 103 -15.78 16.99 -4.41
N LEU A 104 -15.07 17.01 -3.28
CA LEU A 104 -14.65 15.79 -2.55
C LEU A 104 -15.17 15.80 -1.11
N ARG A 105 -16.46 16.13 -0.92
CA ARG A 105 -17.05 16.24 0.43
C ARG A 105 -17.41 14.87 0.98
N ARG A 106 -17.72 13.89 0.12
CA ARG A 106 -18.12 12.54 0.52
C ARG A 106 -16.95 11.56 0.41
N ALA A 107 -16.77 10.72 1.43
CA ALA A 107 -15.76 9.67 1.46
C ALA A 107 -15.85 8.72 0.26
N GLY A 108 -17.07 8.35 -0.15
CA GLY A 108 -17.28 7.53 -1.36
C GLY A 108 -16.76 8.19 -2.63
N THR A 109 -16.86 9.52 -2.76
CA THR A 109 -16.37 10.25 -3.94
C THR A 109 -14.85 10.19 -4.01
N ALA A 110 -14.19 10.48 -2.88
CA ALA A 110 -12.74 10.42 -2.78
C ALA A 110 -12.19 9.00 -2.95
N LEU A 111 -12.86 7.98 -2.38
CA LEU A 111 -12.48 6.58 -2.55
C LEU A 111 -12.59 6.14 -4.01
N ALA A 112 -13.69 6.48 -4.69
CA ALA A 112 -13.86 6.13 -6.08
C ALA A 112 -12.89 6.86 -7.01
N LEU A 113 -12.61 8.15 -6.75
CA LEU A 113 -11.57 8.89 -7.45
C LEU A 113 -10.19 8.26 -7.23
N TRP A 114 -9.88 7.85 -5.99
CA TRP A 114 -8.64 7.14 -5.66
C TRP A 114 -8.51 5.84 -6.46
N ARG A 115 -9.51 4.95 -6.39
CA ARG A 115 -9.45 3.63 -7.04
C ARG A 115 -9.30 3.75 -8.56
N TRP A 116 -10.05 4.66 -9.17
CA TRP A 116 -9.93 4.91 -10.61
C TRP A 116 -8.56 5.49 -10.97
N GLY A 117 -8.11 6.55 -10.30
CA GLY A 117 -6.84 7.19 -10.65
C GLY A 117 -5.63 6.31 -10.40
N ARG A 118 -5.64 5.49 -9.34
CA ARG A 118 -4.62 4.46 -9.06
C ARG A 118 -4.48 3.52 -10.25
N LEU A 119 -5.61 3.02 -10.77
CA LEU A 119 -5.61 2.15 -11.94
C LEU A 119 -5.08 2.86 -13.20
N GLN A 120 -5.51 4.10 -13.45
CA GLN A 120 -5.03 4.87 -14.59
C GLN A 120 -3.53 5.15 -14.51
N ALA A 121 -3.00 5.43 -13.31
CA ALA A 121 -1.57 5.64 -13.08
C ALA A 121 -0.77 4.34 -13.28
N ARG A 122 -1.21 3.22 -12.66
CA ARG A 122 -0.56 1.91 -12.82
C ARG A 122 -0.55 1.43 -14.27
N GLY A 123 -1.65 1.64 -14.99
CA GLY A 123 -1.77 1.29 -16.41
C GLY A 123 -1.05 2.25 -17.37
N GLY A 124 -0.31 3.25 -16.87
CA GLY A 124 0.41 4.24 -17.69
C GLY A 124 -0.51 5.20 -18.46
N ALA A 125 -1.80 5.22 -18.16
CA ALA A 125 -2.76 6.12 -18.80
C ALA A 125 -2.59 7.57 -18.32
N PHE A 126 -2.15 7.78 -17.09
CA PHE A 126 -1.73 9.08 -16.60
C PHE A 126 -0.23 9.28 -16.83
N ASP A 127 0.12 10.38 -17.49
CA ASP A 127 1.48 10.89 -17.43
C ASP A 127 1.79 11.46 -16.04
N ALA A 128 3.06 11.81 -15.80
CA ALA A 128 3.49 12.32 -14.51
C ALA A 128 2.75 13.60 -14.08
N ALA A 129 2.41 14.49 -15.01
CA ALA A 129 1.73 15.75 -14.70
C ALA A 129 0.28 15.51 -14.26
N LEU A 130 -0.46 14.68 -15.00
CA LEU A 130 -1.84 14.34 -14.67
C LEU A 130 -1.93 13.51 -13.39
N ARG A 131 -0.99 12.57 -13.19
CA ARG A 131 -0.90 11.79 -11.94
C ARG A 131 -0.70 12.71 -10.74
N ARG A 132 0.24 13.65 -10.81
CA ARG A 132 0.48 14.64 -9.73
C ARG A 132 -0.75 15.50 -9.46
N LEU A 133 -1.44 15.98 -10.50
CA LEU A 133 -2.69 16.75 -10.34
C LEU A 133 -3.78 15.95 -9.61
N TRP A 134 -3.94 14.67 -9.94
CA TRP A 134 -4.89 13.79 -9.28
C TRP A 134 -4.51 13.51 -7.82
N GLU A 135 -3.23 13.23 -7.54
CA GLU A 135 -2.71 13.07 -6.17
C GLU A 135 -2.95 14.35 -5.35
N ASP A 136 -2.56 15.51 -5.87
CA ASP A 136 -2.71 16.80 -5.19
C ASP A 136 -4.18 17.12 -4.91
N ARG A 137 -5.08 16.75 -5.83
CA ARG A 137 -6.52 16.91 -5.62
C ARG A 137 -7.02 16.10 -4.42
N LEU A 138 -6.60 14.84 -4.30
CA LEU A 138 -6.92 13.97 -3.16
C LEU A 138 -6.28 14.47 -1.87
N LEU A 139 -5.04 14.94 -1.93
CA LEU A 139 -4.31 15.47 -0.78
C LEU A 139 -4.94 16.74 -0.22
N ALA A 140 -5.37 17.64 -1.11
CA ALA A 140 -5.88 18.95 -0.74
C ALA A 140 -7.32 18.91 -0.16
N ALA A 141 -8.21 18.07 -0.71
CA ALA A 141 -9.61 18.05 -0.25
C ALA A 141 -10.20 16.68 0.04
N GLY A 142 -9.43 15.59 -0.08
CA GLY A 142 -9.89 14.28 0.34
C GLY A 142 -10.12 14.23 1.86
N PRO A 143 -11.14 13.50 2.34
CA PRO A 143 -11.27 13.09 3.73
C PRO A 143 -10.02 12.34 4.24
N ALA A 144 -9.79 12.37 5.55
CA ALA A 144 -8.54 11.89 6.18
C ALA A 144 -8.09 10.50 5.72
N LEU A 145 -8.99 9.51 5.69
CA LEU A 145 -8.66 8.13 5.30
C LEU A 145 -8.20 8.04 3.83
N THR A 146 -8.94 8.64 2.90
CA THR A 146 -8.58 8.66 1.47
C THR A 146 -7.35 9.52 1.16
N ARG A 147 -7.07 10.51 2.02
CA ARG A 147 -5.86 11.33 1.94
C ARG A 147 -4.61 10.49 2.21
N GLY A 148 -4.69 9.54 3.15
CA GLY A 148 -3.62 8.59 3.42
C GLY A 148 -3.23 7.75 2.21
N TYR A 149 -4.21 7.26 1.43
CA TYR A 149 -3.94 6.54 0.19
C TYR A 149 -3.25 7.42 -0.86
N GLY A 150 -3.75 8.64 -1.07
CA GLY A 150 -3.14 9.60 -1.98
C GLY A 150 -1.70 9.96 -1.59
N LEU A 151 -1.43 10.14 -0.29
CA LEU A 151 -0.09 10.41 0.22
C LEU A 151 0.85 9.24 -0.02
N ARG A 152 0.46 8.02 0.35
CA ARG A 152 1.26 6.81 0.13
C ARG A 152 1.60 6.63 -1.34
N HIS A 153 0.63 6.82 -2.23
CA HIS A 153 0.85 6.74 -3.67
C HIS A 153 1.85 7.76 -4.18
N ALA A 154 1.66 9.02 -3.79
CA ALA A 154 2.53 10.13 -4.21
C ALA A 154 3.97 9.91 -3.73
N LEU A 155 4.14 9.39 -2.50
CA LEU A 155 5.46 9.04 -1.96
C LEU A 155 6.10 7.85 -2.70
N CYS A 156 5.34 6.79 -3.02
CA CYS A 156 5.82 5.66 -3.82
C CYS A 156 6.36 6.13 -5.18
N TRP A 157 5.64 7.02 -5.86
CA TRP A 157 6.05 7.54 -7.16
C TRP A 157 7.19 8.56 -7.05
N ALA A 158 7.21 9.41 -6.02
CA ALA A 158 8.35 10.29 -5.76
C ALA A 158 9.64 9.48 -5.57
N LEU A 159 9.58 8.38 -4.80
CA LEU A 159 10.72 7.47 -4.61
C LEU A 159 11.15 6.82 -5.94
N ALA A 160 10.20 6.29 -6.72
CA ALA A 160 10.49 5.65 -7.99
C ALA A 160 11.10 6.61 -9.03
N GLU A 161 10.71 7.89 -8.98
CA GLU A 161 11.21 8.96 -9.84
C GLU A 161 12.46 9.66 -9.26
N GLN A 162 12.86 9.32 -8.03
CA GLN A 162 13.93 9.97 -7.28
C GLN A 162 13.72 11.49 -7.15
N ASP A 163 12.46 11.91 -7.02
CA ASP A 163 12.05 13.30 -6.96
C ASP A 163 12.04 13.81 -5.51
N GLU A 164 13.21 14.22 -5.02
CA GLU A 164 13.38 14.77 -3.67
C GLU A 164 12.58 16.06 -3.45
N ALA A 165 12.41 16.87 -4.51
CA ALA A 165 11.60 18.09 -4.42
C ALA A 165 10.12 17.74 -4.18
N ARG A 166 9.61 16.70 -4.84
CA ARG A 166 8.26 16.19 -4.60
C ARG A 166 8.14 15.58 -3.21
N LEU A 167 9.12 14.82 -2.72
CA LEU A 167 9.14 14.35 -1.33
C LEU A 167 9.01 15.52 -0.35
N ALA A 168 9.79 16.60 -0.53
CA ALA A 168 9.72 17.78 0.32
C ALA A 168 8.36 18.48 0.27
N ALA A 169 7.73 18.54 -0.92
CA ALA A 169 6.41 19.14 -1.10
C ALA A 169 5.26 18.30 -0.50
N LEU A 170 5.44 16.98 -0.40
CA LEU A 170 4.47 16.04 0.19
C LEU A 170 4.53 15.98 1.72
N ARG A 171 5.31 16.85 2.36
CA ARG A 171 5.46 16.86 3.82
C ARG A 171 4.08 16.92 4.50
N PRO A 172 3.81 16.05 5.48
CA PRO A 172 2.48 15.97 6.08
C PRO A 172 2.12 17.29 6.78
N ALA A 173 0.87 17.74 6.59
CA ALA A 173 0.20 18.56 7.59
C ALA A 173 -0.02 17.69 8.84
N PRO A 174 -0.04 18.23 10.07
CA PRO A 174 0.21 17.50 11.32
C PRO A 174 -0.91 16.53 11.74
N GLY A 175 -1.12 15.46 10.96
CA GLY A 175 -1.90 14.28 11.34
C GLY A 175 -0.96 13.15 11.76
N ALA A 176 -1.13 12.63 12.97
CA ALA A 176 -0.26 11.64 13.61
C ALA A 176 0.00 10.39 12.73
N ASP A 177 -0.98 9.98 11.93
CA ASP A 177 -0.90 8.74 11.13
C ASP A 177 -0.01 8.85 9.88
N SER A 178 0.35 10.07 9.47
CA SER A 178 1.12 10.32 8.26
C SER A 178 2.63 10.53 8.49
N GLU A 179 3.03 10.83 9.73
CA GLU A 179 4.42 11.14 10.06
C GLU A 179 5.33 9.91 9.98
N SER A 180 4.87 8.76 10.46
CA SER A 180 5.60 7.49 10.36
C SER A 180 5.88 7.12 8.90
N THR A 181 4.82 7.14 8.08
CA THR A 181 4.91 6.90 6.62
C THR A 181 5.94 7.82 5.98
N PHE A 182 5.91 9.12 6.28
CA PHE A 182 6.87 10.06 5.72
C PHE A 182 8.32 9.75 6.15
N LYS A 183 8.55 9.44 7.44
CA LYS A 183 9.87 9.06 7.95
C LYS A 183 10.40 7.80 7.26
N ASP A 184 9.53 6.83 6.99
CA ASP A 184 9.91 5.60 6.28
C ASP A 184 10.38 5.93 4.86
N PHE A 185 9.67 6.80 4.14
CA PHE A 185 10.12 7.25 2.81
C PHE A 185 11.42 8.06 2.86
N GLN A 186 11.62 8.92 3.87
CA GLN A 186 12.91 9.62 4.04
C GLN A 186 14.07 8.64 4.21
N ARG A 187 13.89 7.56 4.98
CA ARG A 187 14.90 6.50 5.11
C ARG A 187 15.19 5.84 3.77
N LEU A 188 14.16 5.54 2.98
CA LEU A 188 14.30 4.91 1.67
C LEU A 188 15.07 5.78 0.67
N PHE A 189 14.79 7.09 0.63
CA PHE A 189 15.58 8.02 -0.19
C PHE A 189 17.04 8.04 0.24
N GLY A 190 17.33 7.97 1.55
CA GLY A 190 18.69 7.87 2.06
C GLY A 190 19.43 6.58 1.70
N LEU A 191 18.75 5.54 1.21
CA LEU A 191 19.39 4.31 0.72
C LEU A 191 19.87 4.44 -0.73
N ILE A 192 19.30 5.37 -1.51
CA ILE A 192 19.64 5.51 -2.93
C ILE A 192 21.09 5.98 -3.08
N GLY A 193 21.85 5.29 -3.92
CA GLY A 193 23.29 5.50 -4.10
C GLY A 193 24.16 4.87 -3.02
N GLY A 194 23.57 4.28 -1.98
CA GLY A 194 24.28 3.61 -0.88
C GLY A 194 24.27 2.08 -0.98
N PRO A 195 25.06 1.41 -0.13
CA PRO A 195 25.11 -0.04 -0.08
C PRO A 195 23.76 -0.62 0.34
N SER A 196 23.43 -1.80 -0.18
CA SER A 196 22.20 -2.47 0.20
C SER A 196 22.22 -2.96 1.66
N PRO A 197 21.08 -2.94 2.37
CA PRO A 197 20.99 -3.41 3.74
C PRO A 197 21.20 -4.93 3.83
N VAL A 198 21.67 -5.39 4.99
CA VAL A 198 21.75 -6.81 5.34
C VAL A 198 20.39 -7.28 5.80
N PHE A 199 19.91 -8.38 5.24
CA PHE A 199 18.74 -9.10 5.70
C PHE A 199 19.10 -10.51 6.11
N ARG A 200 18.37 -10.98 7.11
CA ARG A 200 18.34 -12.37 7.51
C ARG A 200 17.33 -13.12 6.65
N LEU A 201 17.83 -14.06 5.87
CA LEU A 201 17.10 -14.78 4.84
C LEU A 201 17.36 -16.29 4.95
N TRP A 202 16.44 -17.08 4.41
CA TRP A 202 16.59 -18.53 4.28
C TRP A 202 16.50 -18.91 2.81
N THR A 203 17.37 -19.80 2.36
CA THR A 203 17.29 -20.29 0.98
C THR A 203 15.96 -21.03 0.77
N LEU A 204 15.37 -20.93 -0.42
CA LEU A 204 14.32 -21.82 -0.85
C LEU A 204 14.79 -22.51 -2.13
N PRO A 205 14.69 -23.86 -2.21
CA PRO A 205 13.93 -24.75 -1.32
C PRO A 205 14.70 -25.35 -0.11
N GLY A 206 15.95 -24.94 0.15
CA GLY A 206 16.83 -25.61 1.14
C GLY A 206 16.55 -25.25 2.61
N LEU A 207 16.00 -24.07 2.89
CA LEU A 207 15.83 -23.48 4.21
C LEU A 207 17.15 -23.32 4.98
N ASP A 208 18.23 -23.02 4.26
CA ASP A 208 19.52 -22.70 4.86
C ASP A 208 19.56 -21.23 5.25
N TYR A 209 19.88 -20.97 6.51
CA TYR A 209 20.03 -19.62 7.07
C TYR A 209 21.19 -18.86 6.44
N GLN A 210 20.97 -17.58 6.11
CA GLN A 210 21.98 -16.64 5.63
C GLN A 210 21.70 -15.21 6.10
N ASP A 211 22.74 -14.50 6.56
CA ASP A 211 22.70 -13.04 6.68
C ASP A 211 23.40 -12.46 5.44
N LEU A 212 22.65 -11.78 4.57
CA LEU A 212 23.15 -11.29 3.29
C LEU A 212 22.75 -9.84 3.06
N ARG A 213 23.68 -9.06 2.51
CA ARG A 213 23.32 -7.86 1.76
C ARG A 213 22.60 -8.27 0.48
N LEU A 214 21.72 -7.41 -0.01
CA LEU A 214 20.96 -7.70 -1.24
C LEU A 214 21.86 -7.92 -2.47
N ASP A 215 23.00 -7.24 -2.56
CA ASP A 215 23.95 -7.42 -3.67
C ASP A 215 24.65 -8.79 -3.66
N GLN A 216 24.69 -9.46 -2.50
CA GLN A 216 25.26 -10.80 -2.36
C GLN A 216 24.34 -11.90 -2.88
N LEU A 217 23.10 -11.56 -3.27
CA LEU A 217 22.18 -12.49 -3.94
C LEU A 217 22.59 -12.79 -5.39
N GLY A 218 23.63 -12.12 -5.92
CA GLY A 218 24.16 -12.37 -7.26
C GLY A 218 23.24 -11.88 -8.38
N ALA A 219 22.33 -10.96 -8.08
CA ALA A 219 21.35 -10.43 -9.00
C ALA A 219 21.41 -8.90 -9.09
N SER A 220 21.16 -8.35 -10.27
CA SER A 220 21.08 -6.90 -10.50
C SER A 220 19.73 -6.30 -10.08
N ARG A 221 18.70 -7.15 -9.96
CA ARG A 221 17.35 -6.78 -9.54
C ARG A 221 16.91 -7.68 -8.41
N ILE A 222 16.27 -7.10 -7.41
CA ILE A 222 15.70 -7.82 -6.29
C ILE A 222 14.21 -7.54 -6.27
N TRP A 223 13.42 -8.59 -6.40
CA TRP A 223 11.98 -8.55 -6.26
C TRP A 223 11.61 -9.00 -4.86
N VAL A 224 10.88 -8.18 -4.11
CA VAL A 224 10.33 -8.55 -2.81
C VAL A 224 8.81 -8.52 -2.92
N CYS A 225 8.21 -9.69 -2.90
CA CYS A 225 6.76 -9.84 -3.07
C CYS A 225 6.32 -11.20 -2.53
N PRO A 226 5.21 -11.29 -1.78
CA PRO A 226 4.64 -12.57 -1.39
C PRO A 226 4.34 -13.47 -2.59
N ALA A 227 4.48 -14.80 -2.42
CA ALA A 227 3.99 -15.75 -3.41
C ALA A 227 2.48 -15.93 -3.24
N LEU A 228 1.69 -15.19 -4.03
CA LEU A 228 0.25 -15.37 -4.08
C LEU A 228 -0.12 -16.84 -4.36
N LYS A 229 -1.30 -17.26 -3.87
CA LYS A 229 -1.73 -18.66 -3.83
C LYS A 229 -1.85 -19.33 -5.20
N ASP A 230 -2.02 -18.56 -6.27
CA ASP A 230 -2.29 -19.09 -7.60
C ASP A 230 -1.01 -19.62 -8.28
N ALA A 231 -0.24 -18.74 -8.93
CA ALA A 231 0.92 -19.10 -9.73
C ALA A 231 2.15 -18.29 -9.36
N LEU A 232 3.32 -18.93 -9.41
CA LEU A 232 4.59 -18.23 -9.22
C LEU A 232 4.85 -17.31 -10.43
N PRO A 233 4.99 -15.98 -10.25
CA PRO A 233 5.14 -15.05 -11.37
C PRO A 233 6.45 -15.34 -12.13
N PRO A 234 6.50 -15.14 -13.45
CA PRO A 234 7.76 -15.25 -14.19
C PRO A 234 8.76 -14.21 -13.64
N LEU A 235 10.03 -14.59 -13.52
CA LEU A 235 11.11 -13.68 -13.13
C LEU A 235 12.01 -13.43 -14.33
N PRO A 236 12.26 -12.16 -14.70
CA PRO A 236 13.27 -11.84 -15.69
C PRO A 236 14.66 -12.36 -15.29
N ALA A 237 15.51 -12.59 -16.28
CA ALA A 237 16.91 -12.93 -16.04
C ALA A 237 17.61 -11.85 -15.21
N GLY A 238 18.45 -12.27 -14.26
CA GLY A 238 19.17 -11.36 -13.36
C GLY A 238 18.32 -10.77 -12.22
N THR A 239 17.15 -11.35 -11.95
CA THR A 239 16.28 -11.01 -10.81
C THR A 239 16.33 -12.09 -9.73
N ALA A 240 16.71 -11.71 -8.51
CA ALA A 240 16.52 -12.53 -7.31
C ALA A 240 15.15 -12.23 -6.68
N TRP A 241 14.54 -13.24 -6.06
CA TRP A 241 13.24 -13.10 -5.40
C TRP A 241 13.36 -13.34 -3.90
N ILE A 242 12.86 -12.40 -3.13
CA ILE A 242 12.64 -12.52 -1.68
C ILE A 242 11.14 -12.63 -1.43
N LEU A 243 10.76 -13.69 -0.71
CA LEU A 243 9.42 -14.05 -0.33
C LEU A 243 9.22 -13.70 1.16
N PRO A 244 8.57 -12.57 1.48
CA PRO A 244 8.18 -12.29 2.86
C PRO A 244 7.13 -13.29 3.33
N SER A 245 7.22 -13.70 4.59
CA SER A 245 6.20 -14.53 5.24
C SER A 245 4.85 -13.80 5.30
N GLU A 246 3.76 -14.55 5.11
CA GLU A 246 2.39 -14.03 5.29
C GLU A 246 2.15 -13.59 6.74
N THR A 247 2.74 -14.29 7.71
CA THR A 247 2.56 -14.01 9.14
C THR A 247 3.56 -12.99 9.66
N GLY A 248 4.81 -13.05 9.18
CA GLY A 248 5.86 -12.05 9.46
C GLY A 248 6.32 -11.97 10.93
N TYR A 249 5.94 -12.93 11.77
CA TYR A 249 6.08 -12.86 13.24
C TYR A 249 7.44 -13.32 13.80
N GLN A 250 8.44 -13.61 12.97
CA GLN A 250 9.77 -13.97 13.49
C GLN A 250 10.43 -12.76 14.13
N ASP A 251 10.98 -12.94 15.34
CA ASP A 251 11.91 -11.97 15.90
C ASP A 251 13.13 -11.88 14.97
N ALA A 252 13.50 -10.66 14.59
CA ALA A 252 14.67 -10.40 13.76
C ALA A 252 15.98 -10.89 14.41
N ALA A 253 16.00 -11.17 15.73
CA ALA A 253 17.15 -11.69 16.46
C ALA A 253 17.33 -13.21 16.37
N ASP A 254 16.30 -13.98 16.00
CA ASP A 254 16.35 -15.45 16.00
C ASP A 254 16.88 -16.04 14.68
N ALA A 255 17.81 -16.99 14.79
CA ALA A 255 18.41 -17.68 13.64
C ALA A 255 17.70 -19.00 13.28
N SER A 256 16.75 -19.43 14.11
CA SER A 256 15.94 -20.62 13.89
C SER A 256 14.50 -20.23 13.57
N LEU A 257 13.90 -20.88 12.57
CA LEU A 257 12.50 -20.70 12.24
C LEU A 257 11.62 -21.36 13.31
N SER A 258 10.55 -20.68 13.71
CA SER A 258 9.46 -21.33 14.45
C SER A 258 8.76 -22.38 13.59
N ALA A 259 8.06 -23.34 14.22
CA ALA A 259 7.35 -24.40 13.49
C ALA A 259 6.38 -23.86 12.40
N PRO A 260 5.53 -22.84 12.67
CA PRO A 260 4.66 -22.27 11.63
C PRO A 260 5.42 -21.70 10.42
N LEU A 261 6.57 -21.05 10.64
CA LEU A 261 7.39 -20.47 9.58
C LEU A 261 8.19 -21.54 8.82
N MET A 262 8.57 -22.62 9.51
CA MET A 262 9.15 -23.79 8.89
C MET A 262 8.15 -24.44 7.93
N ASP A 263 6.90 -24.65 8.36
CA ASP A 263 5.83 -25.22 7.53
C ASP A 263 5.54 -24.33 6.32
N GLU A 264 5.46 -23.01 6.51
CA GLU A 264 5.28 -22.03 5.43
C GLU A 264 6.46 -22.10 4.43
N GLY A 265 7.69 -22.06 4.93
CA GLY A 265 8.90 -22.14 4.11
C GLY A 265 9.00 -23.45 3.32
N GLN A 266 8.62 -24.58 3.93
CA GLN A 266 8.59 -25.89 3.26
C GLN A 266 7.54 -25.93 2.14
N ALA A 267 6.35 -25.41 2.39
CA ALA A 267 5.30 -25.33 1.38
C ALA A 267 5.72 -24.46 0.18
N LEU A 268 6.33 -23.29 0.44
CA LEU A 268 6.88 -22.43 -0.61
C LEU A 268 8.05 -23.09 -1.35
N GLY A 269 8.96 -23.74 -0.62
CA GLY A 269 10.09 -24.47 -1.17
C GLY A 269 9.66 -25.60 -2.10
N GLN A 270 8.62 -26.35 -1.74
CA GLN A 270 8.07 -27.41 -2.59
C GLN A 270 7.53 -26.85 -3.92
N ARG A 271 6.75 -25.77 -3.88
CA ARG A 271 6.22 -25.09 -5.08
C ARG A 271 7.35 -24.60 -5.99
N LEU A 272 8.40 -24.01 -5.42
CA LEU A 272 9.56 -23.52 -6.16
C LEU A 272 10.36 -24.66 -6.80
N ARG A 273 10.54 -25.76 -6.08
CA ARG A 273 11.22 -26.97 -6.56
C ARG A 273 10.49 -27.57 -7.76
N GLU A 274 9.17 -27.70 -7.70
CA GLU A 274 8.33 -28.17 -8.81
C GLU A 274 8.44 -27.28 -10.05
N ALA A 275 8.62 -25.97 -9.84
CA ALA A 275 8.83 -25.01 -10.91
C ALA A 275 10.31 -24.88 -11.36
N GLY A 276 11.24 -25.63 -10.76
CA GLY A 276 12.68 -25.54 -11.06
C GLY A 276 13.30 -24.19 -10.70
N ARG A 277 12.81 -23.53 -9.65
CA ARG A 277 13.18 -22.16 -9.26
C ARG A 277 13.72 -22.11 -7.84
N ASN A 278 14.49 -21.06 -7.56
CA ASN A 278 15.00 -20.74 -6.23
C ASN A 278 14.55 -19.33 -5.83
N ALA A 279 14.49 -19.10 -4.52
CA ALA A 279 14.21 -17.80 -3.94
C ALA A 279 14.85 -17.70 -2.55
N GLN A 280 14.66 -16.56 -1.89
CA GLN A 280 14.95 -16.36 -0.49
C GLN A 280 13.65 -16.19 0.28
N PHE A 281 13.60 -16.68 1.51
CA PHE A 281 12.49 -16.52 2.43
C PHE A 281 12.84 -15.50 3.52
N ALA A 282 11.94 -14.55 3.75
CA ALA A 282 12.07 -13.50 4.75
C ALA A 282 10.97 -13.66 5.81
N PRO A 283 11.25 -14.32 6.95
CA PRO A 283 10.24 -14.62 7.96
C PRO A 283 9.88 -13.45 8.87
N SER A 284 10.70 -12.40 8.92
CA SER A 284 10.47 -11.22 9.77
C SER A 284 10.07 -10.01 8.93
N ARG A 285 8.85 -9.50 9.15
CA ARG A 285 8.37 -8.26 8.52
C ARG A 285 9.06 -7.03 9.12
N THR A 286 9.32 -7.06 10.42
CA THR A 286 9.96 -5.99 11.19
C THR A 286 11.31 -5.56 10.60
N ALA A 287 12.10 -6.51 10.07
CA ALA A 287 13.39 -6.23 9.44
C ALA A 287 13.25 -5.29 8.23
N PHE A 288 12.21 -5.49 7.42
CA PHE A 288 11.90 -4.65 6.26
C PHE A 288 11.30 -3.31 6.69
N GLU A 289 10.41 -3.31 7.68
CA GLU A 289 9.78 -2.09 8.21
C GLU A 289 10.81 -1.12 8.80
N LYS A 290 11.86 -1.62 9.49
CA LYS A 290 12.94 -0.78 10.04
C LYS A 290 13.62 0.09 8.99
N VAL A 291 13.67 -0.36 7.74
CA VAL A 291 14.26 0.37 6.61
C VAL A 291 13.20 0.97 5.67
N GLY A 292 11.92 0.94 6.05
CA GLY A 292 10.80 1.51 5.30
C GLY A 292 10.24 0.61 4.18
N LEU A 293 10.73 -0.62 4.02
CA LEU A 293 10.31 -1.55 2.97
C LEU A 293 9.02 -2.32 3.34
N ALA A 294 8.00 -1.61 3.81
CA ALA A 294 6.77 -2.20 4.35
C ALA A 294 5.63 -2.36 3.32
N TRP A 295 5.69 -1.65 2.19
CA TRP A 295 4.62 -1.64 1.19
C TRP A 295 4.97 -2.50 -0.02
N PHE A 296 4.57 -3.77 0.06
CA PHE A 296 4.73 -4.72 -1.05
C PHE A 296 3.76 -4.41 -2.21
N PRO A 297 4.17 -4.70 -3.45
CA PRO A 297 5.44 -5.31 -3.81
C PRO A 297 6.58 -4.27 -3.94
N ILE A 298 7.84 -4.73 -3.96
CA ILE A 298 9.04 -3.87 -4.02
C ILE A 298 10.03 -4.40 -5.06
N LEU A 299 10.46 -3.55 -5.98
CA LEU A 299 11.56 -3.80 -6.90
C LEU A 299 12.75 -2.90 -6.57
N ILE A 300 13.88 -3.51 -6.26
CA ILE A 300 15.15 -2.82 -6.02
C ILE A 300 16.07 -3.12 -7.21
N THR A 301 16.68 -2.09 -7.78
CA THR A 301 17.71 -2.22 -8.83
C THR A 301 19.06 -1.82 -8.24
N LEU A 302 20.07 -2.65 -8.49
CA LEU A 302 21.43 -2.44 -8.03
C LEU A 302 22.32 -2.00 -9.19
N ASN A 303 23.29 -1.13 -8.92
CA ASN A 303 24.34 -0.79 -9.88
C ASN A 303 25.42 -1.89 -9.94
N ALA A 304 26.42 -1.74 -10.81
CA ALA A 304 27.51 -2.70 -10.96
C ALA A 304 28.39 -2.88 -9.72
N LYS A 305 28.31 -1.96 -8.74
CA LYS A 305 29.04 -2.01 -7.46
C LYS A 305 28.22 -2.65 -6.34
N GLY A 306 26.95 -2.96 -6.59
CA GLY A 306 26.02 -3.48 -5.58
C GLY A 306 25.29 -2.40 -4.77
N ASP A 307 25.43 -1.12 -5.11
CA ASP A 307 24.68 -0.04 -4.46
C ASP A 307 23.26 0.05 -5.02
N ILE A 308 22.33 0.53 -4.21
CA ILE A 308 20.93 0.71 -4.59
C ILE A 308 20.84 1.86 -5.61
N GLN A 309 20.54 1.53 -6.85
CA GLN A 309 20.31 2.50 -7.91
C GLN A 309 18.88 3.04 -7.88
N ALA A 310 17.89 2.19 -7.62
CA ALA A 310 16.49 2.58 -7.63
C ALA A 310 15.65 1.66 -6.72
N ILE A 311 14.60 2.23 -6.13
CA ILE A 311 13.58 1.51 -5.37
C ILE A 311 12.22 1.89 -5.96
N ARG A 312 11.43 0.89 -6.35
CA ARG A 312 10.03 1.03 -6.73
C ARG A 312 9.20 0.21 -5.77
N MET A 313 8.14 0.77 -5.21
CA MET A 313 7.33 0.07 -4.21
C MET A 313 5.84 0.37 -4.33
N GLY A 314 5.01 -0.53 -3.80
CA GLY A 314 3.56 -0.40 -3.78
C GLY A 314 2.99 -0.11 -5.16
N ASP A 315 2.43 1.09 -5.34
CA ASP A 315 1.80 1.50 -6.60
C ASP A 315 2.74 1.94 -7.71
N ALA A 316 4.02 2.15 -7.40
CA ALA A 316 5.05 2.42 -8.39
C ALA A 316 5.88 1.17 -8.76
N ALA A 317 5.73 0.08 -7.98
CA ALA A 317 6.30 -1.22 -8.32
C ALA A 317 5.47 -1.90 -9.42
N PRO A 318 6.12 -2.64 -10.33
CA PRO A 318 5.40 -3.34 -11.39
C PRO A 318 4.59 -4.52 -10.81
N GLU A 319 3.54 -4.98 -11.50
CA GLU A 319 2.77 -6.16 -11.06
C GLU A 319 3.57 -7.46 -11.18
N HIS A 320 4.47 -7.49 -12.17
CA HIS A 320 5.45 -8.53 -12.40
C HIS A 320 6.82 -7.86 -12.63
N PRO A 321 7.92 -8.38 -12.07
CA PRO A 321 9.23 -7.75 -12.10
C PRO A 321 9.88 -7.68 -13.49
#